data_AF-A0AAE0VN01-F1
#
_entry.id   AF-A0AAE0VN01-F1
#
_cell.length_a   1.000
_cell.length_b   1.000
_cell.length_c   1.000
_cell.angle_alpha   90.00
_cell.angle_beta   90.00
_cell.angle_gamma   90.00
#
_symmetry.space_group_name_H-M   'P 1'
#
loop_
_entity.id
_entity.type
_entity.pdbx_description
1 polymer ?
#
loop_
_entity_poly.entity_id
_entity_poly.type
_entity_poly.pdbx_seq_one_letter_code
_entity_poly.pdbx_strand_id
1 'polypeptide(L)'
;MLSLTLKEVIHQIQQGKICAKELCEKCIARAARVKELNAFTTETHNIAKKQASASAERQATHATLPLDGVPVAVKDNFCTKGIRTTCASHMLESFLPPYNATMVEKLLNNGACLLGKTNLDEFGMGCGSIDSIYGPVRNPWNYHFVCQSLEEAGLQLGSKESHSMTYSQLKARGIHMSAQSRSKVLRQTREAEKMTEDVHCGSDWYIAGGSSGGSAVAVASGVCFGALGSDTGGSVRNPASYCGVVGFKPTYGRLSRHGLIPLVNSLDVPGIFTRTVEDAAILFNHLGGHDVNDSTTVSDPFHKQDLPDISIKDLCIGIPKEYHSPGISEEILNAWKWAADLFEKAGAKVIQVSLPHTQYSIVCYSVLCCCEVASNMARYDGIEFGYRAENNESTEELIAASRHYGFNDVVQGRIFAGNYFLLRQNYEKYFMKAQKVRRLISEDFQKVYSKKVDILLTPTTPTEAPLYSWFSEQDNRTRTAEQDVYTQPVNMAGVPAVSVPVRLSQAGLPVSLQLIGQSFKDHDLLTVAKWFEQQVKFPRLDLSYLD
;
A
#
# COMPACT_ATOMS: atom_id res chain seq x y z
N MET A 1 9.38 -20.77 -11.61
CA MET A 1 8.86 -19.54 -12.27
C MET A 1 8.53 -18.46 -11.25
N LEU A 2 7.67 -18.72 -10.24
CA LEU A 2 7.25 -17.69 -9.27
C LEU A 2 8.37 -17.18 -8.34
N SER A 3 9.44 -17.97 -8.15
CA SER A 3 10.63 -17.59 -7.38
C SER A 3 11.58 -16.62 -8.10
N LEU A 4 11.43 -16.43 -9.41
CA LEU A 4 12.25 -15.51 -10.20
C LEU A 4 12.00 -14.06 -9.79
N THR A 5 12.96 -13.19 -10.05
CA THR A 5 12.81 -11.73 -10.02
C THR A 5 12.03 -11.23 -11.23
N LEU A 6 11.51 -10.00 -11.16
CA LEU A 6 10.85 -9.36 -12.30
C LEU A 6 11.81 -9.22 -13.48
N LYS A 7 13.06 -8.82 -13.23
CA LYS A 7 14.13 -8.75 -14.24
C LYS A 7 14.38 -10.09 -14.94
N GLU A 8 14.50 -11.18 -14.17
CA GLU A 8 14.70 -12.52 -14.73
C GLU A 8 13.50 -12.97 -15.58
N VAL A 9 12.27 -12.68 -15.12
CA VAL A 9 11.06 -12.96 -15.91
C VAL A 9 11.07 -12.22 -17.24
N ILE A 10 11.32 -10.91 -17.23
CA ILE A 10 11.40 -10.10 -18.45
C ILE A 10 12.41 -10.71 -19.42
N HIS A 11 13.62 -11.00 -18.93
CA HIS A 11 14.69 -11.55 -19.75
C HIS A 11 14.34 -12.94 -20.33
N GLN A 12 13.75 -13.82 -19.52
CA GLN A 12 13.37 -15.16 -19.98
C GLN A 12 12.18 -15.13 -20.95
N ILE A 13 11.24 -14.18 -20.83
CA ILE A 13 10.19 -13.95 -21.83
C ILE A 13 10.83 -13.45 -23.12
N GLN A 14 11.69 -12.44 -23.08
CA GLN A 14 12.35 -11.90 -24.28
C GLN A 14 13.16 -12.98 -25.03
N GLN A 15 13.73 -13.95 -24.31
CA GLN A 15 14.48 -15.06 -24.88
C GLN A 15 13.63 -16.26 -25.33
N GLY A 16 12.31 -16.24 -25.15
CA GLY A 16 11.44 -17.39 -25.46
C GLY A 16 11.60 -18.58 -24.50
N LYS A 17 12.28 -18.41 -23.36
CA LYS A 17 12.53 -19.49 -22.37
C LYS A 17 11.31 -19.77 -21.50
N ILE A 18 10.48 -18.75 -21.24
CA ILE A 18 9.20 -18.90 -20.55
C ILE A 18 8.08 -18.26 -21.36
N CYS A 19 6.89 -18.87 -21.28
CA CYS A 19 5.69 -18.35 -21.91
C CYS A 19 4.90 -17.47 -20.93
N ALA A 20 4.51 -16.27 -21.37
CA ALA A 20 3.71 -15.35 -20.55
C ALA A 20 2.36 -15.94 -20.13
N LYS A 21 1.74 -16.79 -20.98
CA LYS A 21 0.49 -17.49 -20.67
C LYS A 21 0.66 -18.44 -19.47
N GLU A 22 1.70 -19.28 -19.50
CA GLU A 22 1.99 -20.21 -18.42
C GLU A 22 2.32 -19.46 -17.11
N LEU A 23 3.10 -18.38 -17.19
CA LEU A 23 3.42 -17.56 -16.03
C LEU A 23 2.15 -16.95 -15.42
N CYS A 24 1.28 -16.39 -16.25
CA CYS A 24 0.01 -15.81 -15.83
C CYS A 24 -0.88 -16.87 -15.14
N GLU A 25 -0.97 -18.07 -15.70
CA GLU A 25 -1.76 -19.17 -15.11
C GLU A 25 -1.22 -19.61 -13.74
N LYS A 26 0.11 -19.70 -13.58
CA LYS A 26 0.73 -19.99 -12.28
C LYS A 26 0.43 -18.89 -11.24
N CYS A 27 0.48 -17.62 -11.63
CA CYS A 27 0.11 -16.50 -10.77
C CYS A 27 -1.36 -16.52 -10.36
N ILE A 28 -2.27 -16.85 -11.28
CA ILE A 28 -3.72 -16.99 -11.00
C ILE A 28 -3.96 -18.16 -10.04
N ALA A 29 -3.34 -19.31 -10.30
CA ALA A 29 -3.43 -20.47 -9.42
C ALA A 29 -2.91 -20.14 -8.01
N ARG A 30 -1.83 -19.36 -7.92
CA ARG A 30 -1.29 -18.89 -6.66
C ARG A 30 -2.25 -17.96 -5.93
N ALA A 31 -2.86 -16.99 -6.63
CA ALA A 31 -3.87 -16.10 -6.05
C ALA A 31 -5.03 -16.88 -5.40
N ALA A 32 -5.47 -17.95 -6.07
CA ALA A 32 -6.53 -18.81 -5.54
C ALA A 32 -6.10 -19.57 -4.26
N ARG A 33 -4.84 -20.03 -4.17
CA ARG A 33 -4.31 -20.71 -2.98
C ARG A 33 -4.22 -19.79 -1.77
N VAL A 34 -3.75 -18.56 -1.97
CA VAL A 34 -3.55 -17.59 -0.87
C VAL A 34 -4.73 -16.64 -0.69
N LYS A 35 -5.93 -17.05 -1.12
CA LYS A 35 -7.14 -16.20 -1.10
C LYS A 35 -7.46 -15.66 0.29
N GLU A 36 -7.18 -16.42 1.33
CA GLU A 36 -7.39 -16.04 2.74
C GLU A 36 -6.51 -14.87 3.21
N LEU A 37 -5.41 -14.57 2.50
CA LEU A 37 -4.62 -13.37 2.77
C LEU A 37 -5.35 -12.08 2.33
N ASN A 38 -6.41 -12.21 1.54
CA ASN A 38 -7.32 -11.13 1.15
C ASN A 38 -6.63 -9.95 0.42
N ALA A 39 -5.68 -10.28 -0.46
CA ALA A 39 -4.85 -9.28 -1.14
C ALA A 39 -5.58 -8.46 -2.23
N PHE A 40 -6.72 -8.94 -2.76
CA PHE A 40 -7.43 -8.33 -3.89
C PHE A 40 -8.87 -7.94 -3.55
N THR A 41 -9.30 -6.75 -3.98
CA THR A 41 -10.72 -6.34 -3.98
C THR A 41 -11.43 -6.78 -5.26
N THR A 42 -10.71 -6.83 -6.38
CA THR A 42 -11.21 -7.26 -7.68
C THR A 42 -10.12 -7.97 -8.46
N GLU A 43 -10.34 -9.25 -8.75
CA GLU A 43 -9.47 -10.05 -9.62
C GLU A 43 -9.79 -9.78 -11.10
N THR A 44 -8.76 -9.73 -11.94
CA THR A 44 -8.89 -9.43 -13.39
C THR A 44 -8.32 -10.55 -14.24
N HIS A 45 -8.44 -11.80 -13.78
CA HIS A 45 -7.85 -12.99 -14.40
C HIS A 45 -8.13 -13.14 -15.91
N ASN A 46 -9.35 -12.84 -16.36
CA ASN A 46 -9.69 -12.90 -17.79
C ASN A 46 -8.95 -11.84 -18.62
N ILE A 47 -8.74 -10.65 -18.06
CA ILE A 47 -7.97 -9.57 -18.70
C ILE A 47 -6.49 -9.95 -18.72
N ALA A 48 -5.96 -10.45 -17.60
CA ALA A 48 -4.58 -10.92 -17.49
C ALA A 48 -4.27 -12.00 -18.55
N LYS A 49 -5.13 -13.01 -18.72
CA LYS A 49 -4.97 -14.08 -19.72
C LYS A 49 -4.94 -13.55 -21.16
N LYS A 50 -5.77 -12.54 -21.48
CA LYS A 50 -5.75 -11.88 -22.79
C LYS A 50 -4.45 -11.11 -23.01
N GLN A 51 -4.01 -10.35 -22.02
CA GLN A 51 -2.74 -9.61 -22.07
C GLN A 51 -1.53 -10.54 -22.22
N ALA A 52 -1.52 -11.65 -21.48
CA ALA A 52 -0.49 -12.69 -21.58
C ALA A 52 -0.51 -13.38 -22.95
N SER A 53 -1.69 -13.53 -23.56
CA SER A 53 -1.81 -14.04 -24.93
C SER A 53 -1.22 -13.10 -25.96
N ALA A 54 -1.50 -11.79 -25.85
CA ALA A 54 -0.90 -10.78 -26.71
C ALA A 54 0.63 -10.69 -26.52
N SER A 55 1.12 -10.91 -25.29
CA SER A 55 2.56 -11.00 -25.03
C SER A 55 3.20 -12.21 -25.74
N ALA A 56 2.56 -13.38 -25.72
CA ALA A 56 3.05 -14.56 -26.44
C ALA A 56 3.10 -14.34 -27.97
N GLU A 57 2.12 -13.63 -28.55
CA GLU A 57 2.12 -13.25 -29.96
C GLU A 57 3.29 -12.30 -30.31
N ARG A 58 3.54 -11.31 -29.45
CA ARG A 58 4.72 -10.41 -29.57
C ARG A 58 6.04 -11.17 -29.43
N GLN A 59 6.12 -12.11 -28.49
CA GLN A 59 7.29 -12.97 -28.30
C GLN A 59 7.60 -13.78 -29.56
N ALA A 60 6.58 -14.38 -30.20
CA ALA A 60 6.74 -15.17 -31.42
C ALA A 60 7.24 -14.35 -32.62
N THR A 61 7.03 -13.04 -32.61
CA THR A 61 7.46 -12.09 -33.66
C THR A 61 8.68 -11.26 -33.25
N HIS A 62 9.31 -11.55 -32.11
CA HIS A 62 10.42 -10.78 -31.52
C HIS A 62 10.11 -9.28 -31.31
N ALA A 63 8.83 -8.95 -31.07
CA ALA A 63 8.33 -7.59 -30.85
C ALA A 63 7.94 -7.33 -29.38
N THR A 64 8.68 -7.92 -28.43
CA THR A 64 8.37 -7.81 -27.00
C THR A 64 8.51 -6.39 -26.47
N LEU A 65 7.63 -6.02 -25.56
CA LEU A 65 7.66 -4.75 -24.83
C LEU A 65 8.55 -4.82 -23.57
N PRO A 66 8.86 -3.69 -22.90
CA PRO A 66 9.80 -3.69 -21.77
C PRO A 66 9.34 -4.45 -20.53
N LEU A 67 8.04 -4.51 -20.25
CA LEU A 67 7.42 -5.25 -19.14
C LEU A 67 6.51 -6.39 -19.67
N ASP A 68 6.81 -6.88 -20.87
CA ASP A 68 5.87 -7.73 -21.62
C ASP A 68 5.55 -9.03 -20.88
N GLY A 69 4.25 -9.29 -20.72
CA GLY A 69 3.77 -10.53 -20.11
C GLY A 69 3.96 -10.63 -18.60
N VAL A 70 4.58 -9.63 -17.95
CA VAL A 70 4.87 -9.64 -16.50
C VAL A 70 3.58 -9.46 -15.70
N PRO A 71 3.20 -10.40 -14.81
CA PRO A 71 2.09 -10.24 -13.88
C PRO A 71 2.33 -9.10 -12.87
N VAL A 72 1.44 -8.12 -12.85
CA VAL A 72 1.45 -6.98 -11.92
C VAL A 72 0.10 -6.79 -11.24
N ALA A 73 0.11 -6.14 -10.09
CA ALA A 73 -1.10 -5.76 -9.36
C ALA A 73 -1.16 -4.24 -9.12
N VAL A 74 -2.34 -3.68 -8.91
CA VAL A 74 -2.51 -2.23 -8.74
C VAL A 74 -3.43 -1.95 -7.56
N LYS A 75 -3.03 -1.10 -6.61
CA LYS A 75 -3.90 -0.68 -5.49
C LYS A 75 -5.23 -0.13 -5.97
N ASP A 76 -6.30 -0.46 -5.26
CA ASP A 76 -7.67 -0.15 -5.69
C ASP A 76 -8.10 1.32 -5.53
N ASN A 77 -7.14 2.22 -5.37
CA ASN A 77 -7.31 3.67 -5.49
C ASN A 77 -6.71 4.26 -6.78
N PHE A 78 -6.18 3.43 -7.68
CA PHE A 78 -5.85 3.85 -9.05
C PHE A 78 -7.03 3.51 -9.97
N CYS A 79 -7.58 4.52 -10.63
CA CYS A 79 -8.61 4.36 -11.64
C CYS A 79 -8.11 3.42 -12.75
N THR A 80 -8.92 2.42 -13.09
CA THR A 80 -8.65 1.50 -14.20
C THR A 80 -9.91 1.40 -15.05
N LYS A 81 -9.80 1.74 -16.33
CA LYS A 81 -10.93 1.89 -17.25
C LYS A 81 -11.76 0.62 -17.31
N GLY A 82 -13.04 0.72 -16.96
CA GLY A 82 -13.99 -0.39 -17.00
C GLY A 82 -13.74 -1.49 -15.96
N ILE A 83 -12.85 -1.28 -14.99
CA ILE A 83 -12.59 -2.19 -13.86
C ILE A 83 -12.93 -1.44 -12.58
N ARG A 84 -13.66 -2.10 -11.66
CA ARG A 84 -14.08 -1.48 -10.41
C ARG A 84 -12.91 -0.85 -9.69
N THR A 85 -13.09 0.37 -9.22
CA THR A 85 -12.10 1.11 -8.42
C THR A 85 -12.81 1.66 -7.20
N THR A 86 -12.67 0.95 -6.08
CA THR A 86 -13.58 1.10 -4.94
C THR A 86 -12.98 1.85 -3.77
N CYS A 87 -11.66 2.03 -3.76
CA CYS A 87 -10.93 2.52 -2.60
C CYS A 87 -11.26 1.75 -1.30
N ALA A 88 -11.69 0.49 -1.40
CA ALA A 88 -12.19 -0.31 -0.28
C ALA A 88 -13.33 0.36 0.51
N SER A 89 -14.18 1.14 -0.18
CA SER A 89 -15.26 1.93 0.41
C SER A 89 -16.62 1.59 -0.20
N HIS A 90 -17.68 1.57 0.62
CA HIS A 90 -19.05 1.46 0.11
C HIS A 90 -19.39 2.61 -0.83
N MET A 91 -18.79 3.79 -0.62
CA MET A 91 -18.96 4.96 -1.47
C MET A 91 -18.65 4.70 -2.94
N LEU A 92 -17.69 3.81 -3.25
CA LEU A 92 -17.25 3.54 -4.62
C LEU A 92 -17.35 2.06 -5.00
N GLU A 93 -18.07 1.24 -4.25
CA GLU A 93 -18.15 -0.22 -4.43
C GLU A 93 -18.56 -0.63 -5.87
N SER A 94 -19.41 0.17 -6.51
CA SER A 94 -19.90 -0.04 -7.88
C SER A 94 -19.25 0.86 -8.93
N PHE A 95 -18.26 1.69 -8.55
CA PHE A 95 -17.67 2.67 -9.45
C PHE A 95 -16.79 2.02 -10.52
N LEU A 96 -17.13 2.27 -11.79
CA LEU A 96 -16.36 1.87 -12.97
C LEU A 96 -15.77 3.13 -13.62
N PRO A 97 -14.46 3.40 -13.44
CA PRO A 97 -13.83 4.58 -14.04
C PRO A 97 -13.91 4.54 -15.57
N PRO A 98 -14.16 5.69 -16.23
CA PRO A 98 -14.16 5.77 -17.69
C PRO A 98 -12.74 5.92 -18.29
N TYR A 99 -11.71 6.00 -17.46
CA TYR A 99 -10.31 6.22 -17.85
C TYR A 99 -9.33 5.43 -16.99
N ASN A 100 -8.11 5.27 -17.49
CA ASN A 100 -6.98 4.72 -16.73
C ASN A 100 -6.23 5.86 -16.03
N ALA A 101 -5.80 5.62 -14.78
CA ALA A 101 -4.75 6.39 -14.17
C ALA A 101 -3.47 6.32 -15.02
N THR A 102 -2.67 7.38 -15.04
CA THR A 102 -1.47 7.43 -15.90
C THR A 102 -0.49 6.30 -15.58
N MET A 103 -0.34 5.93 -14.30
CA MET A 103 0.52 4.81 -13.91
C MET A 103 0.01 3.46 -14.43
N VAL A 104 -1.32 3.27 -14.44
CA VAL A 104 -1.94 2.05 -14.99
C VAL A 104 -1.75 2.00 -16.50
N GLU A 105 -2.02 3.12 -17.19
CA GLU A 105 -1.83 3.25 -18.64
C GLU A 105 -0.38 2.95 -19.03
N LYS A 106 0.61 3.50 -18.31
CA LYS A 106 2.03 3.21 -18.55
C LYS A 106 2.38 1.74 -18.34
N LEU A 107 1.86 1.08 -17.31
CA LEU A 107 2.08 -0.37 -17.11
C LEU A 107 1.55 -1.18 -18.31
N LEU A 108 0.31 -0.92 -18.71
CA LEU A 108 -0.35 -1.64 -19.80
C LEU A 108 0.35 -1.41 -21.15
N ASN A 109 0.76 -0.16 -21.42
CA ASN A 109 1.48 0.19 -22.65
C ASN A 109 2.91 -0.39 -22.71
N ASN A 110 3.50 -0.74 -21.56
CA ASN A 110 4.76 -1.49 -21.51
C ASN A 110 4.54 -3.02 -21.53
N GLY A 111 3.30 -3.50 -21.71
CA GLY A 111 2.98 -4.91 -21.92
C GLY A 111 2.70 -5.73 -20.65
N ALA A 112 2.57 -5.08 -19.49
CA ALA A 112 2.31 -5.78 -18.23
C ALA A 112 0.90 -6.40 -18.20
N CYS A 113 0.76 -7.52 -17.48
CA CYS A 113 -0.50 -8.25 -17.29
C CYS A 113 -1.11 -7.90 -15.93
N LEU A 114 -2.28 -7.27 -15.92
CA LEU A 114 -2.96 -6.86 -14.69
C LEU A 114 -3.71 -8.05 -14.05
N LEU A 115 -3.24 -8.52 -12.91
CA LEU A 115 -3.84 -9.63 -12.15
C LEU A 115 -5.05 -9.22 -11.33
N GLY A 116 -5.05 -7.99 -10.82
CA GLY A 116 -6.19 -7.45 -10.10
C GLY A 116 -5.93 -6.12 -9.40
N LYS A 117 -6.98 -5.63 -8.76
CA LYS A 117 -6.99 -4.46 -7.89
C LYS A 117 -6.77 -4.89 -6.44
N THR A 118 -5.74 -4.35 -5.78
CA THR A 118 -5.32 -4.80 -4.45
C THR A 118 -6.03 -4.07 -3.32
N ASN A 119 -6.27 -4.81 -2.24
CA ASN A 119 -6.95 -4.35 -1.03
C ASN A 119 -6.11 -3.34 -0.24
N LEU A 120 -6.80 -2.48 0.52
CA LEU A 120 -6.28 -1.29 1.18
C LEU A 120 -7.18 -0.87 2.34
N ASP A 121 -6.67 -0.05 3.26
CA ASP A 121 -7.54 0.73 4.16
C ASP A 121 -8.42 1.68 3.34
N GLU A 122 -9.65 1.93 3.79
CA GLU A 122 -10.62 2.76 3.08
C GLU A 122 -10.02 4.14 2.68
N PHE A 123 -10.06 4.49 1.39
CA PHE A 123 -9.45 5.71 0.82
C PHE A 123 -7.97 5.92 1.17
N GLY A 124 -7.26 4.85 1.52
CA GLY A 124 -5.87 4.89 1.96
C GLY A 124 -5.68 5.39 3.40
N MET A 125 -6.75 5.49 4.20
CA MET A 125 -6.77 6.09 5.53
C MET A 125 -6.49 5.07 6.64
N GLY A 126 -5.27 4.54 6.71
CA GLY A 126 -4.85 3.65 7.78
C GLY A 126 -3.42 3.16 7.58
N CYS A 127 -2.94 2.38 8.55
CA CYS A 127 -1.58 1.84 8.59
C CYS A 127 -1.55 0.31 8.81
N GLY A 128 -2.68 -0.38 8.64
CA GLY A 128 -2.77 -1.83 8.85
C GLY A 128 -3.50 -2.64 7.77
N SER A 129 -4.20 -1.99 6.84
CA SER A 129 -5.12 -2.62 5.88
C SER A 129 -6.20 -3.48 6.55
N ILE A 130 -6.75 -2.96 7.65
CA ILE A 130 -7.81 -3.62 8.42
C ILE A 130 -9.15 -2.89 8.34
N ASP A 131 -9.16 -1.64 7.85
CA ASP A 131 -10.35 -0.80 7.79
C ASP A 131 -11.08 -0.91 6.42
N SER A 132 -10.88 -2.01 5.68
CA SER A 132 -11.48 -2.27 4.35
C SER A 132 -12.89 -2.86 4.44
N ILE A 133 -13.81 -2.44 3.56
CA ILE A 133 -15.12 -3.11 3.44
C ILE A 133 -15.03 -4.57 2.97
N TYR A 134 -13.89 -4.97 2.40
CA TYR A 134 -13.64 -6.34 1.93
C TYR A 134 -12.99 -7.20 3.02
N GLY A 135 -12.87 -6.69 4.24
CA GLY A 135 -12.19 -7.34 5.35
C GLY A 135 -10.68 -7.10 5.38
N PRO A 136 -10.02 -7.51 6.47
CA PRO A 136 -8.60 -7.22 6.70
C PRO A 136 -7.69 -8.00 5.75
N VAL A 137 -6.51 -7.43 5.48
CA VAL A 137 -5.41 -8.09 4.76
C VAL A 137 -4.49 -8.76 5.78
N ARG A 138 -4.20 -10.05 5.57
CA ARG A 138 -3.34 -10.82 6.48
C ARG A 138 -1.89 -10.84 5.99
N ASN A 139 -0.95 -10.79 6.94
CA ASN A 139 0.47 -10.94 6.63
C ASN A 139 0.76 -12.38 6.18
N PRO A 140 1.52 -12.59 5.07
CA PRO A 140 1.90 -13.92 4.63
C PRO A 140 2.95 -14.60 5.51
N TRP A 141 3.69 -13.83 6.32
CA TRP A 141 4.70 -14.40 7.24
C TRP A 141 4.03 -15.00 8.47
N ASN A 142 4.49 -16.20 8.85
CA ASN A 142 3.92 -16.99 9.94
C ASN A 142 2.45 -17.41 9.70
N TYR A 143 1.98 -17.33 8.45
CA TYR A 143 0.66 -17.81 8.06
C TYR A 143 0.66 -19.34 8.02
N HIS A 144 -0.23 -19.98 8.78
CA HIS A 144 -0.43 -21.42 8.77
C HIS A 144 -1.80 -21.72 8.16
N PHE A 145 -1.84 -22.55 7.12
CA PHE A 145 -3.11 -23.10 6.66
C PHE A 145 -3.68 -24.01 7.76
N VAL A 146 -4.80 -23.60 8.36
CA VAL A 146 -5.63 -24.57 9.09
C VAL A 146 -6.35 -25.39 8.03
N CYS A 147 -5.76 -26.53 7.67
CA CYS A 147 -6.46 -27.52 6.87
C CYS A 147 -7.69 -27.96 7.68
N GLN A 148 -8.88 -27.47 7.34
CA GLN A 148 -10.12 -28.05 7.83
C GLN A 148 -10.25 -29.43 7.18
N SER A 149 -9.62 -30.46 7.76
CA SER A 149 -10.12 -31.82 7.62
C SER A 149 -11.37 -31.94 8.49
N LEU A 150 -12.49 -31.42 7.98
CA LEU A 150 -13.83 -31.70 8.52
C LEU A 150 -14.23 -33.19 8.42
N GLU A 151 -13.33 -34.08 7.97
CA GLU A 151 -13.53 -35.53 7.95
C GLU A 151 -12.78 -36.29 9.07
N GLU A 152 -11.82 -35.68 9.78
CA GLU A 152 -11.05 -36.40 10.83
C GLU A 152 -11.52 -36.10 12.27
N ALA A 153 -12.26 -35.01 12.48
CA ALA A 153 -12.95 -34.75 13.74
C ALA A 153 -14.31 -35.47 13.72
N GLY A 154 -14.33 -36.76 14.04
CA GLY A 154 -15.52 -37.61 14.14
C GLY A 154 -16.58 -37.11 15.14
N LEU A 155 -17.28 -36.04 14.79
CA LEU A 155 -18.46 -35.51 15.47
C LEU A 155 -19.65 -35.65 14.53
N GLN A 156 -20.49 -36.65 14.81
CA GLN A 156 -21.83 -36.74 14.25
C GLN A 156 -22.60 -35.47 14.62
N LEU A 157 -22.75 -34.54 13.66
CA LEU A 157 -23.70 -33.44 13.79
C LEU A 157 -25.10 -34.00 13.60
N GLY A 158 -25.77 -34.23 14.74
CA GLY A 158 -27.20 -34.45 14.80
C GLY A 158 -27.96 -33.27 14.19
N SER A 159 -28.94 -33.62 13.37
CA SER A 159 -29.88 -32.74 12.69
C SER A 159 -30.57 -31.75 13.65
N LYS A 160 -30.33 -30.45 13.45
CA LYS A 160 -31.30 -29.38 13.76
C LYS A 160 -31.19 -28.27 12.73
N GLU A 161 -32.11 -28.29 11.77
CA GLU A 161 -32.43 -27.13 10.93
C GLU A 161 -32.86 -25.96 11.82
N SER A 162 -32.14 -24.84 11.75
CA SER A 162 -32.67 -23.54 12.16
C SER A 162 -32.77 -22.67 10.90
N HIS A 163 -34.00 -22.46 10.44
CA HIS A 163 -34.29 -21.64 9.28
C HIS A 163 -34.31 -20.16 9.69
N SER A 164 -33.28 -19.39 9.34
CA SER A 164 -33.41 -17.94 9.16
C SER A 164 -32.97 -17.56 7.74
N MET A 165 -33.91 -17.09 6.91
CA MET A 165 -33.64 -16.69 5.54
C MET A 165 -32.97 -15.31 5.49
N THR A 166 -32.01 -15.13 4.59
CA THR A 166 -31.31 -13.85 4.37
C THR A 166 -32.21 -12.84 3.62
N TYR A 167 -31.90 -11.55 3.75
CA TYR A 167 -32.66 -10.47 3.09
C TYR A 167 -32.70 -10.63 1.56
N SER A 168 -31.61 -11.09 0.95
CA SER A 168 -31.51 -11.41 -0.48
C SER A 168 -32.45 -12.54 -0.89
N GLN A 169 -32.65 -13.56 -0.04
CA GLN A 169 -33.59 -14.66 -0.28
C GLN A 169 -35.06 -14.23 -0.12
N LEU A 170 -35.35 -13.32 0.82
CA LEU A 170 -36.69 -12.75 1.00
C LEU A 170 -37.08 -11.84 -0.16
N LYS A 171 -36.13 -11.05 -0.68
CA LYS A 171 -36.31 -10.19 -1.86
C LYS A 171 -36.53 -11.00 -3.13
N ALA A 172 -35.79 -12.10 -3.31
CA ALA A 172 -35.98 -13.03 -4.43
C ALA A 172 -37.36 -13.73 -4.44
N ARG A 173 -38.02 -13.80 -3.28
CA ARG A 173 -39.38 -14.35 -3.12
C ARG A 173 -40.50 -13.28 -3.13
N GLY A 174 -40.18 -12.02 -3.45
CA GLY A 174 -41.16 -10.95 -3.59
C GLY A 174 -41.74 -10.42 -2.26
N ILE A 175 -41.09 -10.70 -1.12
CA ILE A 175 -41.57 -10.27 0.19
C ILE A 175 -41.00 -8.87 0.50
N HIS A 176 -41.86 -7.87 0.57
CA HIS A 176 -41.48 -6.48 0.90
C HIS A 176 -41.52 -6.21 2.41
N MET A 177 -40.39 -5.78 2.98
CA MET A 177 -40.25 -5.38 4.39
C MET A 177 -40.19 -3.86 4.56
N SER A 178 -40.71 -3.35 5.68
CA SER A 178 -40.61 -1.94 6.09
C SER A 178 -39.18 -1.55 6.49
N ALA A 179 -38.85 -0.24 6.42
CA ALA A 179 -37.49 0.28 6.66
C ALA A 179 -36.93 -0.05 8.05
N GLN A 180 -37.76 0.05 9.11
CA GLN A 180 -37.36 -0.35 10.47
C GLN A 180 -37.01 -1.84 10.56
N SER A 181 -37.82 -2.70 9.94
CA SER A 181 -37.58 -4.15 9.94
C SER A 181 -36.32 -4.52 9.12
N ARG A 182 -35.99 -3.77 8.06
CA ARG A 182 -34.73 -3.93 7.30
C ARG A 182 -33.51 -3.57 8.14
N SER A 183 -33.55 -2.45 8.87
CA SER A 183 -32.44 -2.03 9.74
C SER A 183 -32.14 -3.08 10.83
N LYS A 184 -33.20 -3.70 11.38
CA LYS A 184 -33.10 -4.73 12.40
C LYS A 184 -32.48 -6.02 11.85
N VAL A 185 -32.90 -6.45 10.65
CA VAL A 185 -32.31 -7.62 9.98
C VAL A 185 -30.85 -7.36 9.61
N LEU A 186 -30.50 -6.21 9.02
CA LEU A 186 -29.11 -5.86 8.69
C LEU A 186 -28.22 -5.79 9.92
N ARG A 187 -28.73 -5.27 11.04
CA ARG A 187 -28.01 -5.26 12.32
C ARG A 187 -27.83 -6.67 12.89
N GLN A 188 -28.84 -7.52 12.80
CA GLN A 188 -28.73 -8.94 13.19
C GLN A 188 -27.81 -9.73 12.26
N THR A 189 -27.76 -9.42 10.97
CA THR A 189 -26.79 -9.98 10.03
C THR A 189 -25.39 -9.52 10.36
N ARG A 190 -25.18 -8.25 10.70
CA ARG A 190 -23.87 -7.75 11.19
C ARG A 190 -23.46 -8.39 12.51
N GLU A 191 -24.38 -8.56 13.45
CA GLU A 191 -24.12 -9.25 14.72
C GLU A 191 -23.84 -10.75 14.48
N ALA A 192 -24.52 -11.40 13.53
CA ALA A 192 -24.25 -12.77 13.11
C ALA A 192 -22.93 -12.91 12.33
N GLU A 193 -22.56 -11.94 11.49
CA GLU A 193 -21.28 -11.86 10.77
C GLU A 193 -20.13 -11.70 11.77
N LYS A 194 -20.31 -10.83 12.78
CA LYS A 194 -19.39 -10.68 13.91
C LYS A 194 -19.27 -11.96 14.75
N MET A 195 -20.39 -12.66 14.97
CA MET A 195 -20.38 -13.98 15.62
C MET A 195 -19.79 -15.08 14.75
N THR A 196 -19.86 -15.00 13.41
CA THR A 196 -19.17 -15.94 12.51
C THR A 196 -17.67 -15.64 12.40
N GLU A 197 -17.24 -14.40 12.58
CA GLU A 197 -15.82 -14.03 12.76
C GLU A 197 -15.26 -14.62 14.05
N ASP A 198 -16.03 -14.59 15.16
CA ASP A 198 -15.63 -15.23 16.43
C ASP A 198 -15.63 -16.77 16.38
N VAL A 199 -16.29 -17.39 15.38
CA VAL A 199 -16.43 -18.86 15.24
C VAL A 199 -15.46 -19.46 14.20
N HIS A 200 -14.57 -18.66 13.60
CA HIS A 200 -13.35 -19.16 12.96
C HIS A 200 -12.14 -19.01 13.90
N CYS A 201 -12.24 -19.68 15.05
CA CYS A 201 -11.15 -19.83 16.00
C CYS A 201 -10.12 -20.83 15.46
N GLY A 202 -9.00 -20.28 14.99
CA GLY A 202 -7.77 -21.00 14.68
C GLY A 202 -6.60 -20.02 14.55
N SER A 203 -6.16 -19.46 15.68
CA SER A 203 -5.02 -18.53 15.88
C SER A 203 -5.14 -17.08 15.35
N ASP A 204 -4.78 -16.12 16.21
CA ASP A 204 -4.54 -14.72 15.87
C ASP A 204 -3.45 -14.60 14.78
N TRP A 205 -3.46 -13.51 13.99
CA TRP A 205 -2.55 -13.33 12.85
C TRP A 205 -1.91 -11.94 12.87
N TYR A 206 -0.87 -11.74 12.06
CA TYR A 206 -0.19 -10.44 11.95
C TYR A 206 -0.79 -9.56 10.85
N ILE A 207 -0.82 -8.26 11.07
CA ILE A 207 -1.27 -7.30 10.05
C ILE A 207 -0.26 -7.19 8.89
N ALA A 208 -0.74 -6.86 7.70
CA ALA A 208 0.11 -6.63 6.53
C ALA A 208 0.74 -5.22 6.49
N GLY A 209 0.37 -4.34 7.42
CA GLY A 209 0.65 -2.91 7.34
C GLY A 209 -0.27 -2.21 6.35
N GLY A 210 -0.15 -0.89 6.23
CA GLY A 210 -1.12 -0.13 5.44
C GLY A 210 -0.69 1.26 5.04
N SER A 211 -1.42 1.90 4.13
CA SER A 211 -2.69 1.42 3.57
C SER A 211 -2.57 0.53 2.33
N SER A 212 -1.37 0.23 1.83
CA SER A 212 -1.19 -0.63 0.62
C SER A 212 -0.87 -2.10 0.94
N GLY A 213 -1.48 -2.66 2.00
CA GLY A 213 -1.17 -4.02 2.45
C GLY A 213 -1.43 -5.08 1.37
N GLY A 214 -2.54 -5.01 0.64
CA GLY A 214 -2.84 -5.95 -0.43
C GLY A 214 -1.77 -5.96 -1.53
N SER A 215 -1.20 -4.80 -1.86
CA SER A 215 -0.10 -4.68 -2.83
C SER A 215 1.18 -5.37 -2.33
N ALA A 216 1.53 -5.16 -1.06
CA ALA A 216 2.71 -5.79 -0.45
C ALA A 216 2.55 -7.32 -0.38
N VAL A 217 1.38 -7.79 0.07
CA VAL A 217 1.04 -9.21 0.17
C VAL A 217 1.02 -9.89 -1.19
N ALA A 218 0.45 -9.27 -2.23
CA ALA A 218 0.44 -9.83 -3.57
C ALA A 218 1.85 -10.06 -4.14
N VAL A 219 2.81 -9.20 -3.79
CA VAL A 219 4.22 -9.33 -4.21
C VAL A 219 4.95 -10.37 -3.35
N ALA A 220 4.75 -10.34 -2.03
CA ALA A 220 5.39 -11.24 -1.07
C ALA A 220 4.97 -12.70 -1.28
N SER A 221 3.68 -12.94 -1.52
CA SER A 221 3.11 -14.27 -1.72
C SER A 221 3.35 -14.87 -3.12
N GLY A 222 4.04 -14.16 -4.01
CA GLY A 222 4.34 -14.62 -5.36
C GLY A 222 3.15 -14.60 -6.33
N VAL A 223 2.06 -13.91 -5.99
CA VAL A 223 0.91 -13.72 -6.89
C VAL A 223 1.26 -12.80 -8.06
N CYS A 224 2.16 -11.83 -7.85
CA CYS A 224 2.68 -10.97 -8.92
C CYS A 224 4.17 -10.66 -8.72
N PHE A 225 4.77 -10.00 -9.70
CA PHE A 225 6.21 -9.64 -9.71
C PHE A 225 6.46 -8.19 -9.35
N GLY A 226 5.44 -7.34 -9.45
CA GLY A 226 5.45 -5.99 -8.94
C GLY A 226 4.04 -5.44 -8.75
N ALA A 227 3.89 -4.46 -7.87
CA ALA A 227 2.60 -3.81 -7.64
C ALA A 227 2.73 -2.30 -7.48
N LEU A 228 1.68 -1.58 -7.87
CA LEU A 228 1.52 -0.17 -7.54
C LEU A 228 0.82 -0.03 -6.19
N GLY A 229 1.36 0.84 -5.35
CA GLY A 229 0.71 1.38 -4.15
C GLY A 229 0.64 2.89 -4.17
N SER A 230 0.13 3.48 -3.10
CA SER A 230 0.21 4.93 -2.86
C SER A 230 0.77 5.18 -1.46
N ASP A 231 1.65 6.16 -1.33
CA ASP A 231 2.33 6.53 -0.08
C ASP A 231 2.04 8.01 0.25
N THR A 232 1.23 8.24 1.28
CA THR A 232 0.87 9.58 1.75
C THR A 232 1.55 9.92 3.08
N GLY A 233 1.78 8.91 3.93
CA GLY A 233 2.48 9.03 5.20
C GLY A 233 3.41 7.84 5.52
N GLY A 234 3.65 6.94 4.57
CA GLY A 234 4.29 5.65 4.82
C GLY A 234 3.60 4.48 4.14
N SER A 235 2.49 4.72 3.46
CA SER A 235 1.57 3.66 3.01
C SER A 235 2.11 2.71 1.94
N VAL A 236 3.34 2.90 1.46
CA VAL A 236 4.10 1.89 0.69
C VAL A 236 5.21 1.27 1.54
N ARG A 237 5.95 2.10 2.27
CA ARG A 237 7.12 1.66 3.06
C ARG A 237 6.74 0.82 4.28
N ASN A 238 5.70 1.20 5.01
CA ASN A 238 5.19 0.47 6.17
C ASN A 238 4.76 -0.98 5.80
N PRO A 239 3.83 -1.20 4.85
CA PRO A 239 3.45 -2.55 4.47
C PRO A 239 4.59 -3.33 3.79
N ALA A 240 5.50 -2.66 3.09
CA ALA A 240 6.70 -3.31 2.56
C ALA A 240 7.59 -3.85 3.69
N SER A 241 7.75 -3.08 4.77
CA SER A 241 8.47 -3.49 5.97
C SER A 241 7.91 -4.78 6.54
N TYR A 242 6.60 -4.82 6.78
CA TYR A 242 5.91 -5.94 7.42
C TYR A 242 5.79 -7.18 6.55
N CYS A 243 5.67 -7.02 5.23
CA CYS A 243 5.57 -8.15 4.32
C CYS A 243 6.93 -8.64 3.81
N GLY A 244 8.04 -8.03 4.23
CA GLY A 244 9.39 -8.45 3.85
C GLY A 244 9.67 -8.28 2.36
N VAL A 245 9.21 -7.17 1.78
CA VAL A 245 9.41 -6.82 0.37
C VAL A 245 10.03 -5.43 0.24
N VAL A 246 10.51 -5.09 -0.96
CA VAL A 246 11.01 -3.74 -1.24
C VAL A 246 9.82 -2.82 -1.51
N GLY A 247 9.78 -1.69 -0.81
CA GLY A 247 8.78 -0.64 -0.99
C GLY A 247 9.43 0.69 -1.30
N PHE A 248 9.27 1.17 -2.53
CA PHE A 248 9.87 2.41 -3.01
C PHE A 248 8.84 3.53 -3.15
N LYS A 249 9.09 4.64 -2.46
CA LYS A 249 8.39 5.92 -2.64
C LYS A 249 9.33 6.91 -3.36
N PRO A 250 9.10 7.22 -4.64
CA PRO A 250 9.88 8.23 -5.36
C PRO A 250 9.74 9.64 -4.77
N THR A 251 10.52 10.57 -5.30
CA THR A 251 10.37 12.01 -5.06
C THR A 251 8.96 12.46 -5.46
N TYR A 252 8.35 13.34 -4.68
CA TYR A 252 7.06 13.93 -5.06
C TYR A 252 7.18 14.62 -6.42
N GLY A 253 6.26 14.32 -7.35
CA GLY A 253 6.27 14.83 -8.73
C GLY A 253 7.09 14.00 -9.73
N ARG A 254 7.72 12.87 -9.34
CA ARG A 254 8.38 11.95 -10.30
C ARG A 254 7.42 10.99 -10.99
N LEU A 255 6.37 10.56 -10.30
CA LEU A 255 5.29 9.71 -10.82
C LEU A 255 3.98 10.49 -10.80
N SER A 256 3.21 10.40 -11.88
CA SER A 256 1.94 11.11 -12.02
C SER A 256 0.87 10.56 -11.08
N ARG A 257 0.12 11.49 -10.48
CA ARG A 257 -1.05 11.27 -9.63
C ARG A 257 -2.35 11.35 -10.43
N HIS A 258 -2.31 11.59 -11.75
CA HIS A 258 -3.51 11.59 -12.57
C HIS A 258 -4.19 10.20 -12.53
N GLY A 259 -5.46 10.20 -12.10
CA GLY A 259 -6.27 9.00 -11.85
C GLY A 259 -5.90 8.20 -10.59
N LEU A 260 -4.96 8.66 -9.77
CA LEU A 260 -4.86 8.24 -8.37
C LEU A 260 -5.93 9.00 -7.59
N ILE A 261 -6.87 8.28 -6.98
CA ILE A 261 -7.89 8.86 -6.13
C ILE A 261 -7.20 9.47 -4.90
N PRO A 262 -7.30 10.80 -4.69
CA PRO A 262 -6.43 11.50 -3.76
C PRO A 262 -6.86 11.31 -2.30
N LEU A 263 -5.87 11.19 -1.42
CA LEU A 263 -5.99 11.34 0.02
C LEU A 263 -5.55 12.75 0.42
N VAL A 264 -4.26 13.07 0.23
CA VAL A 264 -3.67 14.40 0.45
C VAL A 264 -2.85 14.78 -0.78
N ASN A 265 -3.36 15.67 -1.64
CA ASN A 265 -2.73 16.00 -2.93
C ASN A 265 -1.29 16.47 -2.78
N SER A 266 -1.00 17.17 -1.69
CA SER A 266 0.34 17.70 -1.44
C SER A 266 1.34 16.66 -0.88
N LEU A 267 0.90 15.43 -0.59
CA LEU A 267 1.72 14.37 0.01
C LEU A 267 1.64 13.02 -0.71
N ASP A 268 0.57 12.77 -1.46
CA ASP A 268 0.33 11.52 -2.17
C ASP A 268 1.42 11.28 -3.22
N VAL A 269 2.05 10.11 -3.16
CA VAL A 269 3.01 9.67 -4.17
C VAL A 269 2.66 8.25 -4.60
N PRO A 270 2.46 7.96 -5.90
CA PRO A 270 2.43 6.58 -6.39
C PRO A 270 3.74 5.89 -6.01
N GLY A 271 3.66 4.69 -5.44
CA GLY A 271 4.85 3.92 -5.05
C GLY A 271 4.83 2.51 -5.63
N ILE A 272 5.95 1.83 -5.45
CA ILE A 272 6.27 0.58 -6.13
C ILE A 272 6.63 -0.48 -5.09
N PHE A 273 6.05 -1.67 -5.24
CA PHE A 273 6.41 -2.87 -4.50
C PHE A 273 7.06 -3.89 -5.42
N THR A 274 8.16 -4.47 -4.99
CA THR A 274 8.88 -5.55 -5.68
C THR A 274 9.61 -6.44 -4.67
N ARG A 275 10.16 -7.58 -5.13
CA ARG A 275 11.00 -8.44 -4.29
C ARG A 275 12.47 -8.03 -4.27
N THR A 276 12.90 -7.15 -5.17
CA THR A 276 14.26 -6.62 -5.21
C THR A 276 14.30 -5.12 -5.51
N VAL A 277 15.36 -4.45 -5.08
CA VAL A 277 15.60 -3.03 -5.40
C VAL A 277 15.78 -2.81 -6.90
N GLU A 278 16.44 -3.74 -7.58
CA GLU A 278 16.63 -3.67 -9.03
C GLU A 278 15.30 -3.73 -9.78
N ASP A 279 14.39 -4.62 -9.37
CA ASP A 279 13.04 -4.70 -9.93
C ASP A 279 12.25 -3.39 -9.72
N ALA A 280 12.42 -2.73 -8.56
CA ALA A 280 11.78 -1.44 -8.28
C ALA A 280 12.28 -0.35 -9.24
N ALA A 281 13.60 -0.33 -9.52
CA ALA A 281 14.20 0.61 -10.46
C ALA A 281 13.73 0.38 -11.91
N ILE A 282 13.55 -0.88 -12.32
CA ILE A 282 12.97 -1.21 -13.64
C ILE A 282 11.57 -0.60 -13.76
N LEU A 283 10.69 -0.86 -12.79
CA LEU A 283 9.35 -0.27 -12.82
C LEU A 283 9.40 1.26 -12.80
N PHE A 284 10.25 1.85 -11.94
CA PHE A 284 10.42 3.29 -11.88
C PHE A 284 10.87 3.89 -13.23
N ASN A 285 11.81 3.25 -13.91
CA ASN A 285 12.31 3.66 -15.23
C ASN A 285 11.20 3.69 -16.31
N HIS A 286 10.18 2.84 -16.19
CA HIS A 286 9.08 2.77 -17.16
C HIS A 286 7.86 3.62 -16.78
N LEU A 287 7.75 4.02 -15.51
CA LEU A 287 6.63 4.79 -14.99
C LEU A 287 6.94 6.28 -14.81
N GLY A 288 8.21 6.62 -14.62
CA GLY A 288 8.67 7.98 -14.34
C GLY A 288 8.47 8.99 -15.46
N GLY A 289 8.47 10.26 -15.05
CA GLY A 289 8.50 11.42 -15.94
C GLY A 289 7.20 12.21 -16.00
N HIS A 290 7.31 13.40 -16.62
CA HIS A 290 6.25 14.39 -16.77
C HIS A 290 4.96 13.80 -17.36
N ASP A 291 3.83 14.26 -16.84
CA ASP A 291 2.50 13.97 -17.35
C ASP A 291 1.71 15.27 -17.47
N VAL A 292 1.25 15.58 -18.68
CA VAL A 292 0.46 16.78 -18.97
C VAL A 292 -0.87 16.83 -18.22
N ASN A 293 -1.38 15.68 -17.76
CA ASN A 293 -2.62 15.59 -16.99
C ASN A 293 -2.41 15.78 -15.48
N ASP A 294 -1.16 15.91 -15.03
CA ASP A 294 -0.81 16.19 -13.64
C ASP A 294 0.17 17.36 -13.57
N SER A 295 -0.38 18.53 -13.24
CA SER A 295 0.36 19.78 -13.08
C SER A 295 1.42 19.77 -11.96
N THR A 296 1.46 18.72 -11.14
CA THR A 296 2.45 18.56 -10.07
C THR A 296 3.62 17.66 -10.46
N THR A 297 3.57 17.05 -11.66
CA THR A 297 4.75 16.35 -12.19
C THR A 297 5.81 17.35 -12.62
N VAL A 298 7.07 17.05 -12.32
CA VAL A 298 8.18 17.93 -12.67
C VAL A 298 8.46 17.83 -14.17
N SER A 299 8.64 18.99 -14.81
CA SER A 299 8.89 19.11 -16.25
C SER A 299 10.31 18.73 -16.68
N ASP A 300 11.24 18.61 -15.73
CA ASP A 300 12.61 18.18 -15.99
C ASP A 300 12.61 16.80 -16.68
N PRO A 301 13.45 16.62 -17.72
CA PRO A 301 13.56 15.33 -18.40
C PRO A 301 13.80 14.18 -17.44
N PHE A 302 13.06 13.08 -17.63
CA PHE A 302 13.26 11.87 -16.87
C PHE A 302 14.19 10.94 -17.62
N HIS A 303 15.38 10.73 -17.07
CA HIS A 303 16.38 9.83 -17.64
C HIS A 303 16.30 8.47 -16.94
N LYS A 304 16.05 7.43 -17.73
CA LYS A 304 16.18 6.05 -17.28
C LYS A 304 17.65 5.76 -17.00
N GLN A 305 17.92 5.12 -15.87
CA GLN A 305 19.28 4.75 -15.48
C GLN A 305 19.25 3.34 -14.91
N ASP A 306 20.24 2.54 -15.32
CA ASP A 306 20.53 1.28 -14.66
C ASP A 306 21.19 1.54 -13.30
N LEU A 307 21.15 0.54 -12.43
CA LEU A 307 21.79 0.63 -11.12
C LEU A 307 23.19 -0.02 -11.19
N PRO A 308 24.28 0.76 -11.34
CA PRO A 308 25.62 0.21 -11.40
C PRO A 308 26.01 -0.45 -10.07
N ASP A 309 26.99 -1.35 -10.11
CA ASP A 309 27.65 -1.77 -8.89
C ASP A 309 28.62 -0.67 -8.45
N ILE A 310 28.57 -0.30 -7.16
CA ILE A 310 29.32 0.83 -6.61
C ILE A 310 30.20 0.41 -5.43
N SER A 311 31.24 1.20 -5.19
CA SER A 311 31.89 1.25 -3.87
C SER A 311 31.22 2.31 -3.01
N ILE A 312 30.97 2.01 -1.74
CA ILE A 312 30.35 2.96 -0.81
C ILE A 312 31.37 3.76 0.03
N LYS A 313 32.67 3.59 -0.20
CA LYS A 313 33.74 4.18 0.63
C LYS A 313 33.68 5.70 0.74
N ASP A 314 33.23 6.37 -0.32
CA ASP A 314 33.16 7.83 -0.38
C ASP A 314 31.79 8.37 0.05
N LEU A 315 30.85 7.51 0.46
CA LEU A 315 29.51 7.92 0.86
C LEU A 315 29.46 8.32 2.33
N CYS A 316 28.61 9.30 2.63
CA CYS A 316 28.27 9.74 3.97
C CYS A 316 26.82 9.35 4.31
N ILE A 317 26.66 8.49 5.31
CA ILE A 317 25.38 7.99 5.80
C ILE A 317 24.99 8.75 7.07
N GLY A 318 23.82 9.39 7.06
CA GLY A 318 23.29 10.10 8.21
C GLY A 318 22.37 9.24 9.08
N ILE A 319 22.57 9.31 10.40
CA ILE A 319 21.73 8.69 11.43
C ILE A 319 21.01 9.79 12.21
N PRO A 320 19.70 10.02 12.00
CA PRO A 320 18.97 11.08 12.70
C PRO A 320 18.81 10.77 14.20
N LYS A 321 19.28 11.67 15.07
CA LYS A 321 19.19 11.47 16.53
C LYS A 321 17.76 11.44 17.05
N GLU A 322 16.85 12.15 16.39
CA GLU A 322 15.43 12.26 16.78
C GLU A 322 14.64 10.97 16.48
N TYR A 323 15.23 10.01 15.75
CA TYR A 323 14.58 8.76 15.37
C TYR A 323 14.77 7.64 16.41
N HIS A 324 15.42 7.94 17.55
CA HIS A 324 15.29 7.14 18.76
C HIS A 324 13.99 7.50 19.49
N SER A 325 12.84 7.18 18.88
CA SER A 325 11.53 7.53 19.42
C SER A 325 11.03 6.51 20.45
N PRO A 326 10.12 6.91 21.37
CA PRO A 326 9.41 5.96 22.21
C PRO A 326 8.71 4.87 21.37
N GLY A 327 8.68 3.64 21.88
CA GLY A 327 7.98 2.52 21.25
C GLY A 327 8.80 1.70 20.23
N ILE A 328 10.04 2.08 19.95
CA ILE A 328 10.92 1.25 19.12
C ILE A 328 11.30 -0.05 19.84
N SER A 329 11.17 -1.21 19.18
CA SER A 329 11.57 -2.49 19.75
C SER A 329 13.10 -2.66 19.74
N GLU A 330 13.60 -3.52 20.63
CA GLU A 330 15.02 -3.90 20.63
C GLU A 330 15.43 -4.56 19.31
N GLU A 331 14.54 -5.31 18.67
CA GLU A 331 14.80 -5.93 17.36
C GLU A 331 15.07 -4.89 16.27
N ILE A 332 14.31 -3.79 16.24
CA ILE A 332 14.52 -2.70 15.30
C ILE A 332 15.79 -1.92 15.64
N LEU A 333 16.02 -1.59 16.92
CA LEU A 333 17.23 -0.89 17.36
C LEU A 333 18.51 -1.67 17.01
N ASN A 334 18.51 -2.97 17.27
CA ASN A 334 19.65 -3.85 16.98
C ASN A 334 19.88 -3.96 15.47
N ALA A 335 18.81 -4.08 14.66
CA ALA A 335 18.92 -4.09 13.21
C ALA A 335 19.50 -2.78 12.66
N TRP A 336 19.03 -1.64 13.19
CA TRP A 336 19.47 -0.33 12.75
C TRP A 336 20.95 -0.08 13.10
N LYS A 337 21.37 -0.42 14.32
CA LYS A 337 22.78 -0.37 14.73
C LYS A 337 23.66 -1.27 13.86
N TRP A 338 23.24 -2.52 13.66
CA TRP A 338 23.97 -3.46 12.81
C TRP A 338 24.15 -2.94 11.38
N ALA A 339 23.12 -2.34 10.80
CA ALA A 339 23.20 -1.77 9.46
C ALA A 339 24.14 -0.56 9.39
N ALA A 340 24.13 0.31 10.41
CA ALA A 340 25.11 1.39 10.52
C ALA A 340 26.54 0.84 10.57
N ASP A 341 26.81 -0.16 11.41
CA ASP A 341 28.11 -0.84 11.49
C ASP A 341 28.51 -1.50 10.16
N LEU A 342 27.53 -2.02 9.40
CA LEU A 342 27.76 -2.62 8.09
C LEU A 342 28.25 -1.58 7.06
N PHE A 343 27.61 -0.41 7.01
CA PHE A 343 28.06 0.71 6.17
C PHE A 343 29.48 1.17 6.55
N GLU A 344 29.74 1.33 7.85
CA GLU A 344 31.05 1.76 8.35
C GLU A 344 32.16 0.75 8.01
N LYS A 345 31.93 -0.55 8.24
CA LYS A 345 32.88 -1.62 7.91
C LYS A 345 33.19 -1.73 6.42
N ALA A 346 32.22 -1.42 5.57
CA ALA A 346 32.41 -1.38 4.13
C ALA A 346 33.02 -0.04 3.64
N GLY A 347 33.30 0.88 4.56
CA GLY A 347 34.13 2.06 4.36
C GLY A 347 33.37 3.37 4.22
N ALA A 348 32.04 3.38 4.28
CA ALA A 348 31.28 4.63 4.28
C ALA A 348 31.49 5.39 5.59
N LYS A 349 31.38 6.72 5.52
CA LYS A 349 31.36 7.57 6.70
C LYS A 349 29.96 7.57 7.32
N VAL A 350 29.81 7.07 8.54
CA VAL A 350 28.53 7.11 9.26
C VAL A 350 28.57 8.24 10.28
N ILE A 351 27.61 9.17 10.20
CA ILE A 351 27.54 10.32 11.12
C ILE A 351 26.16 10.49 11.72
N GLN A 352 26.12 10.98 12.95
CA GLN A 352 24.88 11.44 13.56
C GLN A 352 24.46 12.79 12.94
N VAL A 353 23.18 12.92 12.63
CA VAL A 353 22.56 14.15 12.12
C VAL A 353 21.36 14.56 12.96
N SER A 354 20.80 15.74 12.69
CA SER A 354 19.68 16.29 13.43
C SER A 354 18.59 16.77 12.48
N LEU A 355 17.38 16.26 12.72
CA LEU A 355 16.13 16.65 12.08
C LEU A 355 15.12 17.06 13.18
N PRO A 356 15.34 18.19 13.88
CA PRO A 356 14.66 18.50 15.13
C PRO A 356 13.14 18.63 15.03
N HIS A 357 12.60 18.88 13.83
CA HIS A 357 11.16 19.07 13.64
C HIS A 357 10.41 17.78 13.27
N THR A 358 11.08 16.65 13.05
CA THR A 358 10.42 15.38 12.65
C THR A 358 9.45 14.86 13.71
N GLN A 359 9.70 15.14 14.99
CA GLN A 359 8.79 14.84 16.10
C GLN A 359 7.39 15.48 15.94
N TYR A 360 7.28 16.58 15.19
CA TYR A 360 6.00 17.25 14.93
C TYR A 360 5.26 16.71 13.72
N SER A 361 5.84 15.74 12.99
CA SER A 361 5.27 15.20 11.77
C SER A 361 3.89 14.59 11.99
N ILE A 362 3.70 13.74 13.01
CA ILE A 362 2.39 13.11 13.29
C ILE A 362 1.26 14.15 13.43
N VAL A 363 1.49 15.20 14.22
CA VAL A 363 0.47 16.24 14.47
C VAL A 363 0.28 17.12 13.23
N CYS A 364 1.37 17.50 12.56
CA CYS A 364 1.31 18.29 11.34
C CYS A 364 0.58 17.53 10.21
N TYR A 365 0.85 16.23 10.05
CA TYR A 365 0.21 15.37 9.07
C TYR A 365 -1.28 15.26 9.36
N SER A 366 -1.64 15.02 10.62
CA SER A 366 -3.04 14.90 11.04
C SER A 366 -3.87 16.13 10.63
N VAL A 367 -3.34 17.33 10.84
CA VAL A 367 -4.02 18.58 10.44
C VAL A 367 -4.12 18.71 8.92
N LEU A 368 -3.01 18.58 8.21
CA LEU A 368 -2.98 18.75 6.74
C LEU A 368 -3.83 17.70 6.03
N CYS A 369 -3.73 16.44 6.48
CA CYS A 369 -4.51 15.33 5.96
C CYS A 369 -6.00 15.57 6.15
N CYS A 370 -6.46 15.92 7.35
CA CYS A 370 -7.89 16.20 7.57
C CYS A 370 -8.38 17.37 6.70
N CYS A 371 -7.60 18.46 6.59
CA CYS A 371 -7.99 19.61 5.77
C CYS A 371 -8.15 19.24 4.29
N GLU A 372 -7.18 18.53 3.72
CA GLU A 372 -7.27 18.11 2.31
C GLU A 372 -8.32 17.03 2.10
N VAL A 373 -8.51 16.11 3.05
CA VAL A 373 -9.60 15.10 3.01
C VAL A 373 -10.96 15.77 2.98
N ALA A 374 -11.22 16.77 3.83
CA ALA A 374 -12.49 17.49 3.85
C ALA A 374 -12.81 18.11 2.47
N SER A 375 -11.79 18.63 1.77
CA SER A 375 -11.94 19.17 0.42
C SER A 375 -12.05 18.07 -0.65
N ASN A 376 -11.16 17.08 -0.63
CA ASN A 376 -11.05 16.05 -1.66
C ASN A 376 -12.29 15.16 -1.70
N MET A 377 -12.80 14.80 -0.52
CA MET A 377 -13.94 13.91 -0.35
C MET A 377 -15.28 14.62 -0.59
N ALA A 378 -15.32 15.94 -0.78
CA ALA A 378 -16.55 16.68 -1.04
C ALA A 378 -17.23 16.27 -2.35
N ARG A 379 -16.47 15.74 -3.31
CA ARG A 379 -16.97 15.25 -4.61
C ARG A 379 -17.85 14.00 -4.55
N TYR A 380 -17.84 13.30 -3.42
CA TYR A 380 -18.61 12.07 -3.23
C TYR A 380 -19.94 12.43 -2.55
N ASP A 381 -20.94 12.65 -3.37
CA ASP A 381 -22.26 13.16 -2.98
C ASP A 381 -23.43 12.26 -3.45
N GLY A 382 -23.13 11.22 -4.25
CA GLY A 382 -24.10 10.29 -4.81
C GLY A 382 -24.87 10.84 -6.02
N ILE A 383 -24.44 11.97 -6.60
CA ILE A 383 -25.12 12.59 -7.74
C ILE A 383 -24.59 12.04 -9.06
N GLU A 384 -23.29 12.23 -9.34
CA GLU A 384 -22.69 11.84 -10.63
C GLU A 384 -22.22 10.37 -10.64
N PHE A 385 -21.69 9.89 -9.52
CA PHE A 385 -21.14 8.54 -9.39
C PHE A 385 -21.08 8.11 -7.91
N GLY A 386 -20.81 6.83 -7.70
CA GLY A 386 -20.67 6.24 -6.36
C GLY A 386 -22.01 5.89 -5.72
N TYR A 387 -22.00 5.70 -4.41
CA TYR A 387 -23.17 5.35 -3.63
C TYR A 387 -24.16 6.50 -3.55
N ARG A 388 -25.43 6.20 -3.83
CA ARG A 388 -26.56 7.13 -3.68
C ARG A 388 -27.57 6.52 -2.73
N ALA A 389 -27.86 7.21 -1.63
CA ALA A 389 -28.89 6.77 -0.70
C ALA A 389 -30.28 6.87 -1.33
N GLU A 390 -31.19 5.97 -0.94
CA GLU A 390 -32.62 6.07 -1.25
C GLU A 390 -33.26 7.16 -0.39
N ASN A 391 -33.02 8.44 -0.70
CA ASN A 391 -33.63 9.58 -0.03
C ASN A 391 -34.07 10.64 -1.06
N ASN A 392 -35.35 11.03 -1.00
CA ASN A 392 -35.97 11.98 -1.93
C ASN A 392 -36.55 13.22 -1.22
N GLU A 393 -36.19 13.48 0.04
CA GLU A 393 -36.74 14.61 0.81
C GLU A 393 -36.16 15.96 0.35
N SER A 394 -34.83 16.05 0.25
CA SER A 394 -34.11 17.23 -0.22
C SER A 394 -32.75 16.83 -0.79
N THR A 395 -32.10 17.75 -1.51
CA THR A 395 -30.72 17.53 -2.00
C THR A 395 -29.74 17.42 -0.84
N GLU A 396 -29.90 18.25 0.19
CA GLU A 396 -29.07 18.26 1.38
C GLU A 396 -29.12 16.92 2.12
N GLU A 397 -30.33 16.39 2.31
CA GLU A 397 -30.53 15.11 2.98
C GLU A 397 -30.02 13.92 2.14
N LEU A 398 -30.20 13.97 0.81
CA LEU A 398 -29.61 12.97 -0.09
C LEU A 398 -28.09 12.93 0.03
N ILE A 399 -27.44 14.09 0.02
CA ILE A 399 -25.97 14.20 0.14
C ILE A 399 -25.52 13.70 1.51
N ALA A 400 -26.19 14.14 2.58
CA ALA A 400 -25.87 13.74 3.95
C ALA A 400 -26.00 12.23 4.14
N ALA A 401 -27.12 11.64 3.71
CA ALA A 401 -27.37 10.20 3.80
C ALA A 401 -26.38 9.39 2.95
N SER A 402 -26.12 9.81 1.70
CA SER A 402 -25.19 9.11 0.81
C SER A 402 -23.78 9.06 1.42
N ARG A 403 -23.32 10.17 2.02
CA ARG A 403 -22.02 10.25 2.69
C ARG A 403 -21.98 9.48 4.00
N HIS A 404 -23.05 9.53 4.78
CA HIS A 404 -23.14 8.81 6.05
C HIS A 404 -23.08 7.29 5.88
N TYR A 405 -23.78 6.75 4.87
CA TYR A 405 -23.78 5.31 4.61
C TYR A 405 -22.63 4.85 3.71
N GLY A 406 -22.06 5.74 2.89
CA GLY A 406 -20.97 5.40 1.98
C GLY A 406 -19.58 5.37 2.62
N PHE A 407 -19.34 6.15 3.68
CA PHE A 407 -18.03 6.24 4.34
C PHE A 407 -18.02 5.58 5.72
N ASN A 408 -16.90 4.97 6.12
CA ASN A 408 -16.71 4.56 7.52
C ASN A 408 -16.42 5.73 8.48
N ASP A 409 -16.34 5.42 9.77
CA ASP A 409 -16.11 6.39 10.85
C ASP A 409 -14.73 7.09 10.76
N VAL A 410 -13.71 6.41 10.24
CA VAL A 410 -12.37 7.01 10.05
C VAL A 410 -12.43 8.14 9.02
N VAL A 411 -13.04 7.87 7.86
CA VAL A 411 -13.19 8.84 6.78
C VAL A 411 -14.08 10.00 7.23
N GLN A 412 -15.23 9.71 7.85
CA GLN A 412 -16.14 10.73 8.39
C GLN A 412 -15.44 11.59 9.45
N GLY A 413 -14.71 10.98 10.38
CA GLY A 413 -13.97 11.69 11.43
C GLY A 413 -12.93 12.68 10.88
N ARG A 414 -12.18 12.27 9.84
CA ARG A 414 -11.21 13.17 9.17
C ARG A 414 -11.90 14.32 8.42
N ILE A 415 -13.05 14.07 7.80
CA ILE A 415 -13.86 15.13 7.16
C ILE A 415 -14.33 16.16 8.20
N PHE A 416 -14.88 15.71 9.33
CA PHE A 416 -15.34 16.61 10.39
C PHE A 416 -14.19 17.44 10.98
N ALA A 417 -13.06 16.81 11.30
CA ALA A 417 -11.88 17.50 11.81
C ALA A 417 -11.33 18.52 10.79
N GLY A 418 -11.30 18.15 9.50
CA GLY A 418 -10.84 19.03 8.43
C GLY A 418 -11.71 20.27 8.28
N ASN A 419 -13.03 20.09 8.25
CA ASN A 419 -13.97 21.21 8.22
C ASN A 419 -13.78 22.14 9.42
N TYR A 420 -13.57 21.59 10.62
CA TYR A 420 -13.27 22.39 11.81
C TYR A 420 -11.96 23.19 11.66
N PHE A 421 -10.88 22.59 11.18
CA PHE A 421 -9.60 23.27 10.97
C PHE A 421 -9.67 24.37 9.90
N LEU A 422 -10.54 24.20 8.91
CA LEU A 422 -10.72 25.12 7.78
C LEU A 422 -11.72 26.25 8.04
N LEU A 423 -12.44 26.25 9.17
CA LEU A 423 -13.27 27.40 9.57
C LEU A 423 -12.42 28.68 9.60
N ARG A 424 -12.99 29.80 9.15
CA ARG A 424 -12.29 31.10 9.07
C ARG A 424 -11.53 31.48 10.36
N GLN A 425 -12.14 31.24 11.51
CA GLN A 425 -11.56 31.53 12.82
C GLN A 425 -10.41 30.58 13.24
N ASN A 426 -10.35 29.39 12.63
CA ASN A 426 -9.40 28.32 12.94
C ASN A 426 -8.27 28.21 11.91
N TYR A 427 -8.48 28.70 10.68
CA TYR A 427 -7.59 28.52 9.53
C TYR A 427 -6.13 28.88 9.82
N GLU A 428 -5.89 30.07 10.39
CA GLU A 428 -4.55 30.54 10.76
C GLU A 428 -3.91 29.69 11.87
N LYS A 429 -4.73 29.27 12.84
CA LYS A 429 -4.29 28.53 14.02
C LYS A 429 -3.87 27.10 13.69
N TYR A 430 -4.55 26.44 12.76
CA TYR A 430 -4.33 25.04 12.43
C TYR A 430 -3.65 24.87 11.07
N PHE A 431 -4.35 25.17 9.97
CA PHE A 431 -3.86 24.87 8.62
C PHE A 431 -2.59 25.65 8.28
N MET A 432 -2.58 26.97 8.45
CA MET A 432 -1.39 27.78 8.17
C MET A 432 -0.24 27.46 9.12
N LYS A 433 -0.53 27.15 10.38
CA LYS A 433 0.51 26.71 11.34
C LYS A 433 1.12 25.37 10.92
N ALA A 434 0.31 24.40 10.52
CA ALA A 434 0.77 23.11 10.04
C ALA A 434 1.63 23.26 8.77
N GLN A 435 1.24 24.11 7.82
CA GLN A 435 2.08 24.41 6.65
C GLN A 435 3.46 24.99 7.03
N LYS A 436 3.51 25.91 8.01
CA LYS A 436 4.77 26.46 8.52
C LYS A 436 5.64 25.38 9.18
N VAL A 437 5.04 24.45 9.93
CA VAL A 437 5.76 23.30 10.54
C VAL A 437 6.28 22.35 9.45
N ARG A 438 5.46 22.04 8.44
CA ARG A 438 5.88 21.23 7.29
C ARG A 438 7.10 21.82 6.60
N ARG A 439 7.14 23.15 6.43
CA ARG A 439 8.31 23.84 5.87
C ARG A 439 9.55 23.62 6.73
N LEU A 440 9.45 23.74 8.06
CA LEU A 440 10.58 23.46 8.96
C LEU A 440 11.09 22.03 8.84
N ILE A 441 10.18 21.06 8.73
CA ILE A 441 10.54 19.64 8.49
C ILE A 441 11.28 19.50 7.17
N SER A 442 10.79 20.10 6.09
CA SER A 442 11.47 20.08 4.78
C SER A 442 12.87 20.74 4.84
N GLU A 443 12.99 21.88 5.51
CA GLU A 443 14.25 22.59 5.70
C GLU A 443 15.28 21.76 6.49
N ASP A 444 14.85 20.91 7.42
CA ASP A 444 15.75 20.02 8.15
C ASP A 444 16.42 19.00 7.20
N PHE A 445 15.65 18.36 6.31
CA PHE A 445 16.21 17.46 5.29
C PHE A 445 17.18 18.22 4.37
N GLN A 446 16.80 19.41 3.88
CA GLN A 446 17.67 20.23 3.04
C GLN A 446 18.99 20.57 3.73
N LYS A 447 18.94 20.94 5.03
CA LYS A 447 20.15 21.22 5.82
C LYS A 447 21.03 20.00 5.95
N VAL A 448 20.47 18.81 6.16
CA VAL A 448 21.25 17.57 6.23
C VAL A 448 21.97 17.30 4.90
N TYR A 449 21.26 17.32 3.77
CA TYR A 449 21.87 17.06 2.46
C TYR A 449 22.89 18.15 2.08
N SER A 450 22.69 19.41 2.49
CA SER A 450 23.67 20.49 2.26
C SER A 450 25.01 20.27 2.97
N LYS A 451 25.05 19.41 4.01
CA LYS A 451 26.25 19.04 4.75
C LYS A 451 26.97 17.81 4.16
N LYS A 452 26.69 17.48 2.89
CA LYS A 452 27.26 16.34 2.17
C LYS A 452 26.94 15.00 2.83
N VAL A 453 25.69 14.83 3.27
CA VAL A 453 25.14 13.50 3.57
C VAL A 453 24.48 13.00 2.30
N ASP A 454 24.82 11.80 1.86
CA ASP A 454 24.29 11.23 0.61
C ASP A 454 22.92 10.59 0.84
N ILE A 455 22.79 9.82 1.91
CA ILE A 455 21.53 9.18 2.32
C ILE A 455 21.37 9.18 3.84
N LEU A 456 20.13 9.11 4.30
CA LEU A 456 19.81 8.81 5.69
C LEU A 456 19.47 7.33 5.84
N LEU A 457 19.92 6.71 6.91
CA LEU A 457 19.54 5.36 7.32
C LEU A 457 18.67 5.44 8.58
N THR A 458 17.45 4.90 8.50
CA THR A 458 16.43 5.00 9.55
C THR A 458 15.66 3.68 9.69
N PRO A 459 15.00 3.41 10.82
CA PRO A 459 13.96 2.39 10.88
C PRO A 459 12.83 2.68 9.89
N THR A 460 12.17 1.65 9.37
CA THR A 460 10.92 1.84 8.61
C THR A 460 9.71 1.88 9.54
N THR A 461 9.66 0.96 10.50
CA THR A 461 8.57 0.77 11.48
C THR A 461 9.15 0.65 12.90
N PRO A 462 8.38 0.95 13.97
CA PRO A 462 8.88 0.88 15.34
C PRO A 462 9.08 -0.55 15.84
N THR A 463 8.34 -1.50 15.31
CA THR A 463 8.38 -2.92 15.66
C THR A 463 8.36 -3.77 14.39
N GLU A 464 8.47 -5.09 14.53
CA GLU A 464 7.91 -6.04 13.57
C GLU A 464 6.38 -5.93 13.49
N ALA A 465 5.75 -6.65 12.56
CA ALA A 465 4.31 -6.59 12.33
C ALA A 465 3.52 -6.91 13.62
N PRO A 466 2.61 -6.03 14.09
CA PRO A 466 1.75 -6.31 15.23
C PRO A 466 0.72 -7.40 14.96
N LEU A 467 0.27 -8.06 16.03
CA LEU A 467 -0.89 -8.96 16.00
C LEU A 467 -2.17 -8.18 15.72
N TYR A 468 -3.07 -8.78 14.96
CA TYR A 468 -4.35 -8.20 14.58
C TYR A 468 -5.22 -7.92 15.80
N SER A 469 -5.31 -8.85 16.75
CA SER A 469 -6.11 -8.69 17.97
C SER A 469 -5.77 -7.39 18.69
N TRP A 470 -4.49 -7.22 19.06
CA TRP A 470 -3.97 -6.01 19.72
C TRP A 470 -4.14 -4.75 18.86
N PHE A 471 -3.86 -4.85 17.56
CA PHE A 471 -3.89 -3.71 16.67
C PHE A 471 -5.31 -3.18 16.44
N SER A 472 -6.29 -4.08 16.36
CA SER A 472 -7.69 -3.76 16.09
C SER A 472 -8.40 -3.07 17.26
N GLU A 473 -7.92 -3.27 18.50
CA GLU A 473 -8.45 -2.64 19.71
C GLU A 473 -8.19 -1.12 19.78
N GLN A 474 -7.14 -0.64 19.12
CA GLN A 474 -6.79 0.77 19.11
C GLN A 474 -7.63 1.56 18.11
N ASP A 475 -7.77 2.88 18.26
CA ASP A 475 -8.35 3.72 17.21
C ASP A 475 -7.34 4.05 16.09
N ASN A 476 -7.83 4.37 14.89
CA ASN A 476 -7.00 4.62 13.70
C ASN A 476 -5.94 5.71 13.91
N ARG A 477 -6.22 6.74 14.71
CA ARG A 477 -5.28 7.85 14.96
C ARG A 477 -4.12 7.39 15.84
N THR A 478 -4.41 6.62 16.89
CA THR A 478 -3.38 6.04 17.77
C THR A 478 -2.46 5.10 16.99
N ARG A 479 -3.04 4.17 16.22
CA ARG A 479 -2.26 3.28 15.33
C ARG A 479 -1.35 4.08 14.39
N THR A 480 -1.89 5.07 13.68
CA THR A 480 -1.12 5.90 12.72
C THR A 480 0.01 6.67 13.42
N ALA A 481 -0.23 7.19 14.62
CA ALA A 481 0.75 7.98 15.37
C ALA A 481 1.99 7.16 15.77
N GLU A 482 1.78 5.89 16.10
CA GLU A 482 2.86 4.97 16.47
C GLU A 482 3.58 4.44 15.22
N GLN A 483 2.82 4.00 14.22
CA GLN A 483 3.33 3.21 13.10
C GLN A 483 4.07 4.04 12.04
N ASP A 484 3.70 5.32 11.88
CA ASP A 484 4.18 6.16 10.78
C ASP A 484 5.26 7.18 11.20
N VAL A 485 5.76 7.10 12.44
CA VAL A 485 6.69 8.08 13.03
C VAL A 485 7.95 8.30 12.20
N TYR A 486 8.46 7.26 11.54
CA TYR A 486 9.66 7.34 10.70
C TYR A 486 9.37 7.66 9.24
N THR A 487 8.13 7.49 8.80
CA THR A 487 7.75 7.56 7.39
C THR A 487 7.11 8.88 7.01
N GLN A 488 6.28 9.49 7.86
CA GLN A 488 5.59 10.75 7.56
C GLN A 488 6.51 11.94 7.29
N PRO A 489 7.64 12.14 8.00
CA PRO A 489 8.54 13.24 7.70
C PRO A 489 9.04 13.25 6.24
N VAL A 490 9.19 12.08 5.64
CA VAL A 490 9.63 11.90 4.25
C VAL A 490 8.60 12.47 3.27
N ASN A 491 7.30 12.19 3.47
CA ASN A 491 6.23 12.74 2.63
C ASN A 491 6.14 14.25 2.78
N MET A 492 6.27 14.75 4.01
CA MET A 492 6.25 16.19 4.29
C MET A 492 7.35 16.95 3.55
N ALA A 493 8.55 16.36 3.50
CA ALA A 493 9.70 16.93 2.81
C ALA A 493 9.69 16.66 1.29
N GLY A 494 8.85 15.75 0.79
CA GLY A 494 8.75 15.40 -0.63
C GLY A 494 9.95 14.60 -1.18
N VAL A 495 10.83 14.09 -0.30
CA VAL A 495 12.06 13.36 -0.66
C VAL A 495 11.79 11.88 -0.95
N PRO A 496 12.62 11.17 -1.74
CA PRO A 496 12.45 9.75 -2.02
C PRO A 496 12.90 8.87 -0.84
N ALA A 497 12.27 7.71 -0.68
CA ALA A 497 12.68 6.71 0.32
C ALA A 497 12.36 5.29 -0.14
N VAL A 498 13.17 4.34 0.29
CA VAL A 498 12.98 2.91 0.02
C VAL A 498 13.10 2.12 1.32
N SER A 499 12.12 1.24 1.58
CA SER A 499 12.20 0.22 2.64
C SER A 499 12.81 -1.05 2.06
N VAL A 500 13.84 -1.57 2.73
CA VAL A 500 14.55 -2.80 2.36
C VAL A 500 14.51 -3.76 3.54
N PRO A 501 14.05 -5.01 3.36
CA PRO A 501 14.08 -6.01 4.42
C PRO A 501 15.51 -6.45 4.71
N VAL A 502 15.84 -6.60 6.00
CA VAL A 502 17.24 -6.83 6.43
C VAL A 502 17.43 -8.14 7.18
N ARG A 503 16.46 -8.57 8.01
CA ARG A 503 16.52 -9.84 8.74
C ARG A 503 15.13 -10.27 9.21
N LEU A 504 15.03 -11.48 9.72
CA LEU A 504 13.87 -11.92 10.49
C LEU A 504 14.09 -11.61 11.99
N SER A 505 13.03 -11.24 12.69
CA SER A 505 13.00 -11.15 14.15
C SER A 505 13.01 -12.54 14.79
N GLN A 506 13.15 -12.61 16.11
CA GLN A 506 12.96 -13.86 16.86
C GLN A 506 11.60 -14.54 16.61
N ALA A 507 10.56 -13.76 16.30
CA ALA A 507 9.23 -14.27 15.97
C ALA A 507 9.10 -14.74 14.51
N GLY A 508 10.19 -14.73 13.72
CA GLY A 508 10.18 -15.10 12.31
C GLY A 508 9.51 -14.06 11.40
N LEU A 509 9.38 -12.81 11.87
CA LEU A 509 8.75 -11.73 11.10
C LEU A 509 9.80 -10.83 10.44
N PRO A 510 9.50 -10.25 9.27
CA PRO A 510 10.41 -9.31 8.63
C PRO A 510 10.72 -8.09 9.49
N VAL A 511 11.99 -7.75 9.54
CA VAL A 511 12.52 -6.47 10.03
C VAL A 511 13.16 -5.75 8.84
N SER A 512 12.76 -4.51 8.63
CA SER A 512 13.22 -3.70 7.50
C SER A 512 13.75 -2.34 7.95
N LEU A 513 14.65 -1.78 7.15
CA LEU A 513 15.18 -0.44 7.33
C LEU A 513 14.88 0.42 6.11
N GLN A 514 14.82 1.73 6.34
CA GLN A 514 14.52 2.74 5.35
C GLN A 514 15.78 3.54 5.02
N LEU A 515 16.06 3.66 3.72
CA LEU A 515 17.03 4.60 3.18
C LEU A 515 16.28 5.80 2.59
N ILE A 516 16.69 7.02 2.93
CA ILE A 516 16.05 8.27 2.46
C ILE A 516 17.08 9.07 1.67
N GLY A 517 16.76 9.33 0.40
CA GLY A 517 17.63 10.05 -0.53
C GLY A 517 17.26 11.52 -0.66
N GLN A 518 18.12 12.29 -1.30
CA GLN A 518 17.82 13.67 -1.68
C GLN A 518 16.75 13.71 -2.79
N SER A 519 15.92 14.76 -2.82
CA SER A 519 14.94 14.97 -3.89
C SER A 519 15.60 14.87 -5.28
N PHE A 520 14.93 14.16 -6.18
CA PHE A 520 15.32 13.95 -7.58
C PHE A 520 16.60 13.12 -7.79
N LYS A 521 17.16 12.58 -6.71
CA LYS A 521 18.30 11.64 -6.68
C LYS A 521 17.82 10.20 -6.47
N ASP A 522 16.66 9.88 -7.05
CA ASP A 522 15.96 8.60 -6.91
C ASP A 522 16.83 7.41 -7.33
N HIS A 523 17.53 7.51 -8.46
CA HIS A 523 18.44 6.46 -8.95
C HIS A 523 19.69 6.31 -8.08
N ASP A 524 20.24 7.40 -7.55
CA ASP A 524 21.39 7.36 -6.63
C ASP A 524 20.99 6.64 -5.33
N LEU A 525 19.80 6.94 -4.79
CA LEU A 525 19.22 6.23 -3.64
C LEU A 525 19.05 4.73 -3.93
N LEU A 526 18.45 4.38 -5.08
CA LEU A 526 18.23 2.97 -5.45
C LEU A 526 19.54 2.23 -5.69
N THR A 527 20.57 2.88 -6.20
CA THR A 527 21.92 2.32 -6.37
C THR A 527 22.52 1.92 -5.01
N VAL A 528 22.45 2.81 -4.02
CA VAL A 528 22.91 2.50 -2.65
C VAL A 528 22.05 1.42 -2.00
N ALA A 529 20.74 1.45 -2.22
CA ALA A 529 19.83 0.43 -1.71
C ALA A 529 20.07 -0.95 -2.34
N LYS A 530 20.44 -1.03 -3.62
CA LYS A 530 20.84 -2.27 -4.30
C LYS A 530 22.11 -2.84 -3.67
N TRP A 531 23.11 -2.00 -3.44
CA TRP A 531 24.31 -2.40 -2.71
C TRP A 531 23.96 -2.95 -1.32
N PHE A 532 23.10 -2.25 -0.58
CA PHE A 532 22.67 -2.65 0.75
C PHE A 532 21.92 -4.00 0.74
N GLU A 533 20.96 -4.17 -0.16
CA GLU A 533 20.23 -5.43 -0.39
C GLU A 533 21.20 -6.61 -0.64
N GLN A 534 22.24 -6.42 -1.45
CA GLN A 534 23.25 -7.44 -1.73
C GLN A 534 24.09 -7.82 -0.51
N GLN A 535 24.30 -6.89 0.44
CA GLN A 535 25.02 -7.20 1.69
C GLN A 535 24.13 -7.96 2.68
N VAL A 536 22.87 -7.55 2.83
CA VAL A 536 21.97 -8.14 3.84
C VAL A 536 21.48 -9.53 3.44
N LYS A 537 21.26 -9.78 2.14
CA LYS A 537 20.79 -11.07 1.60
C LYS A 537 19.57 -11.63 2.35
N PHE A 538 18.58 -10.78 2.61
CA PHE A 538 17.36 -11.16 3.30
C PHE A 538 16.69 -12.37 2.62
N PRO A 539 16.30 -13.41 3.38
CA PRO A 539 15.62 -14.56 2.81
C PRO A 539 14.24 -14.14 2.29
N ARG A 540 13.96 -14.42 1.02
CA ARG A 540 12.61 -14.26 0.49
C ARG A 540 11.67 -15.26 1.16
N LEU A 541 10.39 -14.90 1.26
CA LEU A 541 9.36 -15.84 1.71
C LEU A 541 9.41 -17.10 0.86
N ASP A 542 9.59 -18.26 1.50
CA ASP A 542 9.49 -19.53 0.81
C ASP A 542 8.01 -19.79 0.49
N LEU A 543 7.72 -19.79 -0.80
CA LEU A 543 6.36 -19.90 -1.31
C LEU A 543 5.72 -21.25 -1.00
N SER A 544 6.53 -22.29 -0.73
CA SER A 544 6.04 -23.63 -0.38
C SER A 544 5.37 -23.69 1.00
N TYR A 545 5.69 -22.77 1.91
CA TYR A 545 4.97 -22.65 3.19
C TYR A 545 3.54 -22.14 3.04
N LEU A 546 3.22 -21.61 1.86
CA LEU A 546 1.90 -21.10 1.54
C LEU A 546 1.17 -21.99 0.51
N ASP A 547 1.65 -23.22 0.30
CA ASP A 547 1.05 -24.19 -0.63
C ASP A 547 0.18 -25.25 0.06
#